data_AF-A0A1G7EW19-F1
#
_entry.id   AF-A0A1G7EW19-F1
#
_cell.length_a   1.000
_cell.length_b   1.000
_cell.length_c   1.000
_cell.angle_alpha   90.00
_cell.angle_beta   90.00
_cell.angle_gamma   90.00
#
_symmetry.space_group_name_H-M   'P 1'
#
loop_
_entity.id
_entity.type
_entity.pdbx_description
1 polymer ?
#
loop_
_entity_poly.entity_id
_entity_poly.type
_entity_poly.pdbx_seq_one_letter_code
_entity_poly.pdbx_strand_id
1 'polypeptide(L)'
;METKLEADIRMQTFIKVRTVRVPEGEEPTLADGNCCAFAAFEEGSRATRFAQGEGLPGKAVATGHPVVESWAPGGVTAGSETMVALPIHHDRDIAHIVAWNC
;
A
#
# COMPACT_ATOMS: atom_id res chain seq x y z
N MET A 1 27.14 -13.41 -19.33
CA MET A 1 27.15 -12.01 -18.85
C MET A 1 25.69 -11.60 -18.78
N GLU A 2 25.06 -11.76 -17.61
CA GLU A 2 23.66 -11.33 -17.44
C GLU A 2 23.61 -9.81 -17.57
N THR A 3 22.68 -9.32 -18.39
CA THR A 3 22.50 -7.89 -18.55
C THR A 3 21.88 -7.33 -17.27
N LYS A 4 22.23 -6.09 -16.91
CA LYS A 4 21.69 -5.39 -15.72
C LYS A 4 20.15 -5.45 -15.67
N LEU A 5 19.51 -5.45 -16.83
CA LEU A 5 18.06 -5.57 -17.00
C LEU A 5 17.53 -6.97 -16.61
N GLU A 6 18.22 -8.05 -16.98
CA GLU A 6 17.85 -9.42 -16.61
C GLU A 6 18.04 -9.68 -15.11
N ALA A 7 19.08 -9.09 -14.51
CA ALA A 7 19.29 -9.12 -13.07
C ALA A 7 18.20 -8.34 -12.32
N ASP A 8 17.81 -7.15 -12.80
CA ASP A 8 16.70 -6.38 -12.23
C ASP A 8 15.36 -7.13 -12.35
N ILE A 9 15.13 -7.88 -13.43
CA ILE A 9 13.93 -8.72 -13.62
C ILE A 9 13.92 -9.91 -12.65
N ARG A 10 15.07 -10.57 -12.42
CA ARG A 10 15.17 -11.67 -11.43
C ARG A 10 15.10 -11.19 -9.98
N MET A 11 15.33 -9.91 -9.71
CA MET A 11 15.29 -9.31 -8.37
C MET A 11 13.98 -8.56 -8.08
N GLN A 12 12.97 -8.64 -8.94
CA GLN A 12 11.67 -8.01 -8.66
C GLN A 12 10.98 -8.73 -7.51
N THR A 13 10.87 -8.06 -6.37
CA THR A 13 10.11 -8.56 -5.22
C THR A 13 8.62 -8.64 -5.56
N PHE A 14 7.95 -9.65 -5.02
CA PHE A 14 6.50 -9.83 -5.17
C PHE A 14 5.72 -8.59 -4.72
N ILE A 15 6.16 -7.97 -3.61
CA ILE A 15 5.67 -6.66 -3.17
C ILE A 15 6.49 -5.59 -3.86
N LYS A 16 5.87 -4.85 -4.79
CA LYS A 16 6.54 -3.81 -5.58
C LYS A 16 6.49 -2.44 -4.91
N VAL A 17 5.37 -2.14 -4.24
CA VAL A 17 5.15 -0.91 -3.50
C VAL A 17 4.48 -1.23 -2.17
N ARG A 18 4.91 -0.56 -1.09
CA ARG A 18 4.23 -0.58 0.20
C ARG A 18 4.09 0.81 0.79
N THR A 19 3.04 1.01 1.57
CA THR A 19 2.80 2.22 2.36
C THR A 19 2.36 1.81 3.76
N VAL A 20 2.85 2.52 4.77
CA VAL A 20 2.47 2.36 6.18
C VAL A 20 1.82 3.65 6.63
N ARG A 21 0.63 3.54 7.21
CA ARG A 21 -0.13 4.69 7.72
C ARG A 21 -0.47 4.50 9.18
N VAL A 22 -0.48 5.61 9.92
CA VAL A 22 -0.96 5.70 11.31
C VAL A 22 -2.35 6.34 11.32
N PRO A 23 -3.36 5.74 11.96
CA PRO A 23 -4.72 6.28 11.99
C PRO A 23 -4.92 7.37 13.07
N GLU A 24 -3.95 8.27 13.24
CA GLU A 24 -4.07 9.38 14.19
C GLU A 24 -5.02 10.47 13.65
N GLY A 25 -6.17 10.66 14.32
CA GLY A 25 -7.17 11.68 13.95
C GLY A 25 -8.22 11.18 12.95
N GLU A 26 -8.88 12.11 12.25
CA GLU A 26 -9.95 11.79 11.28
C GLU A 26 -9.43 11.20 9.95
N GLU A 27 -8.15 11.40 9.63
CA GLU A 27 -7.52 10.96 8.39
C GLU A 27 -6.15 10.29 8.65
N PRO A 28 -5.92 9.04 8.20
CA PRO A 28 -4.65 8.34 8.41
C PRO A 28 -3.47 9.03 7.70
N THR A 29 -2.36 9.21 8.42
CA THR A 29 -1.15 9.90 7.91
C THR A 29 -0.10 8.88 7.47
N LEU A 30 0.65 9.18 6.41
CA LEU A 30 1.74 8.32 5.93
C LEU A 30 2.93 8.35 6.91
N ALA A 31 3.27 7.19 7.48
CA ALA A 31 4.38 7.01 8.41
C ALA A 31 5.65 6.50 7.71
N ASP A 32 5.51 5.56 6.77
CA ASP A 32 6.60 5.00 5.97
C ASP A 32 6.08 4.58 4.59
N GLY A 33 6.96 4.45 3.61
CA GLY A 33 6.63 3.93 2.29
C GLY A 33 7.88 3.49 1.55
N ASN A 34 7.80 2.32 0.91
CA ASN A 34 8.79 1.92 -0.08
C ASN A 34 8.10 1.80 -1.42
N CYS A 35 8.31 2.80 -2.27
CA CYS A 35 7.71 2.88 -3.60
C CYS A 35 8.70 2.55 -4.73
N CYS A 36 9.91 2.05 -4.41
CA CYS A 36 10.94 1.64 -5.38
C CYS A 36 11.04 2.62 -6.58
N ALA A 37 11.03 2.11 -7.81
CA ALA A 37 11.15 2.90 -9.04
C ALA A 37 9.92 3.79 -9.36
N PHE A 38 8.91 3.85 -8.49
CA PHE A 38 7.63 4.53 -8.74
C PHE A 38 7.53 5.87 -7.99
N ALA A 39 8.43 6.81 -8.30
CA ALA A 39 8.49 8.12 -7.63
C ALA A 39 7.16 8.91 -7.72
N ALA A 40 6.46 8.87 -8.86
CA ALA A 40 5.17 9.53 -9.01
C ALA A 40 4.08 8.94 -8.09
N PHE A 41 4.16 7.65 -7.78
CA PHE A 41 3.26 7.02 -6.82
C PHE A 41 3.63 7.36 -5.39
N GLU A 42 4.93 7.47 -5.08
CA GLU A 42 5.37 7.94 -3.78
C GLU A 42 4.83 9.34 -3.48
N GLU A 43 4.95 10.24 -4.46
CA GLU A 43 4.43 11.61 -4.36
C GLU A 43 2.90 11.63 -4.20
N GLY A 44 2.18 10.89 -5.03
CA GLY A 44 0.73 10.72 -4.91
C GLY A 44 0.32 10.14 -3.55
N SER A 45 1.00 9.09 -3.09
CA SER A 45 0.72 8.42 -1.82
C SER A 45 0.99 9.30 -0.60
N ARG A 46 1.99 10.20 -0.66
CA ARG A 46 2.27 11.22 0.37
C ARG A 46 1.19 12.28 0.42
N ALA A 47 0.66 12.70 -0.74
CA ALA A 47 -0.38 13.71 -0.84
C ALA A 47 -1.79 13.17 -0.54
N THR A 48 -1.99 11.85 -0.65
CA THR A 48 -3.31 11.23 -0.50
C THR A 48 -3.65 11.03 0.98
N ARG A 49 -4.74 11.64 1.40
CA ARG A 49 -5.47 11.35 2.63
C ARG A 49 -6.74 10.57 2.27
N PHE A 50 -7.21 9.71 3.16
CA PHE A 50 -8.42 8.92 2.94
C PHE A 50 -9.29 9.06 4.18
N ALA A 51 -10.58 9.30 4.01
CA ALA A 51 -11.52 9.23 5.12
C ALA A 51 -11.72 7.77 5.57
N GLN A 52 -12.26 7.58 6.78
CA GLN A 52 -12.70 6.26 7.23
C GLN A 52 -13.72 5.66 6.23
N GLY A 53 -13.46 4.44 5.76
CA GLY A 53 -14.26 3.76 4.74
C GLY A 53 -13.92 4.12 3.29
N GLU A 54 -13.04 5.11 3.04
CA GLU A 54 -12.63 5.53 1.70
C GLU A 54 -11.43 4.73 1.18
N GLY A 55 -11.58 4.14 -0.02
CA GLY A 55 -10.56 3.28 -0.61
C GLY A 55 -10.25 2.03 0.23
N LEU A 56 -9.29 1.23 -0.22
CA LEU A 56 -8.88 0.02 0.52
C LEU A 56 -8.35 0.31 1.93
N PRO A 57 -7.46 1.30 2.14
CA PRO A 57 -6.97 1.62 3.47
C PRO A 57 -8.10 2.06 4.41
N GLY A 58 -9.02 2.91 3.95
CA GLY A 58 -10.14 3.37 4.78
C GLY A 58 -11.13 2.26 5.14
N LYS A 59 -11.38 1.30 4.23
CA LYS A 59 -12.18 0.10 4.53
C LYS A 59 -11.51 -0.79 5.59
N ALA A 60 -10.19 -0.94 5.54
CA ALA A 60 -9.44 -1.69 6.55
C ALA A 60 -9.50 -1.03 7.94
N VAL A 61 -9.43 0.31 7.99
CA VAL A 61 -9.66 1.06 9.25
C VAL A 61 -11.09 0.86 9.75
N ALA A 62 -12.09 1.01 8.88
CA ALA A 62 -13.50 0.93 9.27
C ALA A 62 -13.92 -0.46 9.78
N THR A 63 -13.36 -1.52 9.19
CA THR A 63 -13.71 -2.90 9.53
C THR A 63 -12.80 -3.49 10.59
N GLY A 64 -11.56 -3.02 10.73
CA GLY A 64 -10.52 -3.67 11.52
C GLY A 64 -10.03 -5.01 10.95
N HIS A 65 -10.41 -5.35 9.71
CA HIS A 65 -10.05 -6.61 9.06
C HIS A 65 -9.18 -6.36 7.82
N PRO A 66 -8.37 -7.35 7.39
CA PRO A 66 -7.67 -7.27 6.12
C PRO A 66 -8.67 -7.13 4.96
N VAL A 67 -8.37 -6.24 4.02
CA VAL A 67 -9.17 -6.05 2.80
C VAL A 67 -8.30 -6.34 1.59
N VAL A 68 -8.82 -7.14 0.68
CA VAL A 68 -8.15 -7.53 -0.56
C VAL A 68 -9.10 -7.23 -1.71
N GLU A 69 -8.61 -6.50 -2.71
CA GLU A 69 -9.33 -6.32 -3.96
C GLU A 69 -8.44 -6.76 -5.12
N SER A 70 -8.95 -7.74 -5.87
CA SER A 70 -8.46 -8.12 -7.18
C SER A 70 -9.02 -7.15 -8.22
N TRP A 71 -8.13 -6.46 -8.91
CA TRP A 71 -8.35 -5.32 -9.81
C TRP A 71 -8.77 -4.04 -9.09
N ALA A 72 -7.82 -3.40 -8.40
CA ALA A 72 -8.01 -2.06 -7.87
C ALA A 72 -7.72 -1.01 -8.99
N PRO A 73 -8.71 -0.20 -9.43
CA PRO A 73 -8.44 0.93 -10.31
C PRO A 73 -7.46 1.89 -9.62
N GLY A 74 -6.35 2.21 -10.28
CA GLY A 74 -5.20 2.92 -9.67
C GLY A 74 -3.98 2.04 -9.37
N GLY A 75 -4.01 0.76 -9.75
CA GLY A 75 -2.84 -0.12 -9.75
C GLY A 75 -1.64 0.50 -10.48
N VAL A 76 -0.56 0.71 -9.75
CA VAL A 76 0.62 1.48 -10.19
C VAL A 76 1.44 0.78 -11.27
N THR A 77 1.28 -0.54 -11.38
CA THR A 77 2.03 -1.37 -12.33
C THR A 77 1.05 -2.14 -13.20
N ALA A 78 1.24 -2.07 -14.52
CA ALA A 78 0.52 -2.93 -15.45
C ALA A 78 0.76 -4.39 -15.04
N GLY A 79 -0.31 -5.08 -14.63
CA GLY A 79 -0.25 -6.46 -14.14
C GLY A 79 -0.11 -6.65 -12.62
N SER A 80 -0.16 -5.60 -11.79
CA SER A 80 -0.46 -5.76 -10.36
C SER A 80 -1.97 -5.86 -10.19
N GLU A 81 -2.46 -7.10 -10.23
CA GLU A 81 -3.89 -7.39 -10.23
C GLU A 81 -4.48 -7.42 -8.84
N THR A 82 -3.70 -7.29 -7.76
CA THR A 82 -4.24 -7.33 -6.40
C THR A 82 -3.62 -6.26 -5.50
N MET A 83 -4.47 -5.60 -4.71
CA MET A 83 -4.03 -4.73 -3.62
C MET A 83 -4.56 -5.26 -2.29
N VAL A 84 -3.68 -5.25 -1.28
CA VAL A 84 -3.99 -5.67 0.08
C VAL A 84 -3.84 -4.47 1.01
N ALA A 85 -4.80 -4.29 1.90
CA ALA A 85 -4.70 -3.40 3.06
C ALA A 85 -4.82 -4.24 4.33
N LEU A 86 -3.78 -4.23 5.14
CA LEU A 86 -3.68 -5.01 6.38
C LEU A 86 -3.65 -4.07 7.60
N PRO A 87 -4.66 -4.14 8.49
CA PRO A 87 -4.58 -3.47 9.77
C PRO A 87 -3.67 -4.25 10.72
N ILE A 88 -2.74 -3.53 11.34
CA ILE A 88 -1.88 -3.99 12.43
C ILE A 88 -2.47 -3.45 13.72
N HIS A 89 -2.94 -4.37 14.57
CA HIS A 89 -3.53 -4.04 15.85
C HIS A 89 -2.46 -3.96 16.94
N HIS A 90 -2.59 -2.99 17.83
CA HIS A 90 -1.94 -2.98 19.14
C HIS A 90 -3.06 -3.00 20.18
N ASP A 91 -3.08 -4.04 21.01
CA ASP A 91 -4.21 -4.35 21.90
C ASP A 91 -5.55 -4.46 21.16
N ARG A 92 -6.42 -3.45 21.32
CA ARG A 92 -7.76 -3.38 20.73
C ARG A 92 -7.88 -2.34 19.62
N ASP A 93 -6.82 -1.55 19.42
CA ASP A 93 -6.79 -0.43 18.50
C ASP A 93 -5.94 -0.75 17.28
N ILE A 94 -6.32 -0.18 16.13
CA ILE A 94 -5.49 -0.25 14.92
C ILE A 94 -4.34 0.74 15.11
N ALA A 95 -3.12 0.24 15.21
CA ALA A 95 -1.93 1.06 15.32
C ALA A 95 -1.41 1.49 13.95
N HIS A 96 -1.48 0.59 12.96
CA HIS A 96 -1.00 0.87 11.61
C HIS A 96 -1.87 0.22 10.54
N ILE A 97 -1.88 0.80 9.35
CA ILE A 97 -2.33 0.15 8.12
C ILE A 97 -1.14 -0.01 7.19
N VAL A 98 -0.87 -1.25 6.78
CA VAL A 98 0.11 -1.56 5.74
C VAL A 98 -0.64 -1.89 4.46
N ALA A 99 -0.41 -1.15 3.39
CA ALA A 99 -1.01 -1.41 2.09
C ALA A 99 0.03 -1.65 1.01
N TRP A 100 -0.17 -2.68 0.20
CA TRP A 100 0.76 -3.06 -0.88
C TRP A 100 0.04 -3.64 -2.09
N ASN A 101 0.70 -3.54 -3.25
CA ASN A 101 0.30 -4.22 -4.48
C ASN A 101 1.14 -5.49 -4.70
N CYS A 102 0.50 -6.50 -5.28
CA CYS A 102 1.14 -7.73 -5.73
C CYS A 102 0.52 -8.20 -7.04
#